data_AF-A0A968F1Q8-F1
#
_entry.id   AF-A0A968F1Q8-F1
#
_cell.length_a   1.000
_cell.length_b   1.000
_cell.length_c   1.000
_cell.angle_alpha   90.00
_cell.angle_beta   90.00
_cell.angle_gamma   90.00
#
_symmetry.space_group_name_H-M   'P 1'
#
loop_
_entity.id
_entity.type
_entity.pdbx_description
1 polymer ?
#
loop_
_entity_poly.entity_id
_entity_poly.type
_entity_poly.pdbx_seq_one_letter_code
_entity_poly.pdbx_strand_id
1 'polypeptide(L)'
;LCEIIYGESKTIRQILEIVGSLEAENKPVLVTRLDEAKIQSLETEYPSGRPNVTAGTFCLNPETPKNQDSGEPFVAIVSAGTSDLPVVEE
;
A
#
# COMPACT_ATOMS: atom_id res chain seq x y z
N LEU A 1 -7.99 8.23 -6.39
CA LEU A 1 -7.24 7.19 -7.14
C LEU A 1 -5.95 6.94 -6.38
N CYS A 2 -5.87 5.79 -5.73
CA CYS A 2 -4.69 5.36 -4.99
C CYS A 2 -3.60 4.87 -5.95
N GLU A 3 -2.40 5.41 -5.82
CA GLU A 3 -1.24 4.92 -6.56
C GLU A 3 -0.69 3.67 -5.88
N ILE A 4 -0.38 2.63 -6.67
CA ILE A 4 0.11 1.35 -6.16
C ILE A 4 1.57 1.17 -6.59
N ILE A 5 2.44 0.95 -5.62
CA ILE A 5 3.87 0.72 -5.84
C ILE A 5 4.20 -0.74 -5.52
N TYR A 6 4.83 -1.42 -6.49
CA TYR A 6 5.38 -2.75 -6.31
C TYR A 6 6.78 -2.68 -5.69
N GLY A 7 6.91 -3.04 -4.42
CA GLY A 7 8.12 -2.83 -3.61
C GLY A 7 9.18 -3.94 -3.73
N GLU A 8 8.83 -5.14 -4.20
CA GLU A 8 9.77 -6.28 -4.25
C GLU A 8 10.90 -6.04 -5.25
N SER A 9 10.60 -5.55 -6.47
CA SER A 9 11.63 -5.26 -7.48
C SER A 9 12.35 -3.92 -7.29
N LYS A 10 12.00 -3.14 -6.26
CA LYS A 10 12.53 -1.80 -6.02
C LYS A 10 13.43 -1.76 -4.79
N THR A 11 14.48 -0.95 -4.86
CA THR A 11 15.30 -0.65 -3.68
C THR A 11 14.56 0.32 -2.78
N ILE A 12 14.88 0.31 -1.47
CA ILE A 12 14.23 1.23 -0.51
C ILE A 12 14.36 2.69 -0.93
N ARG A 13 15.54 3.11 -1.43
CA ARG A 13 15.77 4.47 -1.91
C ARG A 13 14.79 4.86 -3.03
N GLN A 14 14.58 3.98 -4.01
CA GLN A 14 13.63 4.25 -5.09
C GLN A 14 12.19 4.34 -4.56
N ILE A 15 11.84 3.50 -3.59
CA ILE A 15 10.51 3.54 -2.97
C ILE A 15 10.32 4.88 -2.25
N LEU A 16 11.29 5.33 -1.46
CA LEU A 16 11.24 6.63 -0.77
C LEU A 16 11.13 7.80 -1.75
N GLU A 17 11.87 7.80 -2.87
CA GLU A 17 11.75 8.87 -3.87
C GLU A 17 10.35 8.93 -4.49
N ILE A 18 9.76 7.78 -4.84
CA ILE A 18 8.41 7.73 -5.41
C ILE A 18 7.38 8.15 -4.36
N VAL A 19 7.45 7.58 -3.15
CA VAL A 19 6.51 7.90 -2.05
C VAL A 19 6.61 9.38 -1.68
N GLY A 20 7.81 9.95 -1.58
CA GLY A 20 8.01 11.36 -1.28
C GLY A 20 7.45 12.28 -2.36
N SER A 21 7.55 11.90 -3.64
CA SER A 21 6.96 12.66 -4.74
C SER A 21 5.43 12.67 -4.66
N LEU A 22 4.83 11.52 -4.34
CA LEU A 22 3.38 11.38 -4.18
C LEU A 22 2.88 12.06 -2.89
N GLU A 23 3.64 11.99 -1.81
CA GLU A 23 3.35 12.65 -0.53
C GLU A 23 3.34 14.17 -0.68
N ALA A 24 4.31 14.75 -1.41
CA ALA A 24 4.36 16.17 -1.70
C ALA A 24 3.11 16.65 -2.48
N GLU A 25 2.51 15.77 -3.30
CA GLU A 25 1.26 16.02 -4.00
C GLU A 25 0.01 15.64 -3.18
N ASN A 26 0.17 15.21 -1.93
CA ASN A 26 -0.88 14.68 -1.05
C ASN A 26 -1.67 13.51 -1.69
N LYS A 27 -1.03 12.73 -2.55
CA LYS A 27 -1.66 11.59 -3.21
C LYS A 27 -1.68 10.36 -2.29
N PRO A 28 -2.79 9.62 -2.26
CA PRO A 28 -2.84 8.30 -1.62
C PRO A 28 -1.89 7.33 -2.28
N VAL A 29 -1.09 6.62 -1.48
CA VAL A 29 -0.14 5.61 -1.96
C VAL A 29 -0.20 4.34 -1.13
N LEU A 30 -0.16 3.20 -1.82
CA LEU A 30 -0.03 1.86 -1.25
C LEU A 30 1.20 1.18 -1.85
N VAL A 31 2.15 0.81 -1.00
CA VAL A 31 3.31 0.02 -1.37
C VAL A 31 3.09 -1.42 -0.92
N THR A 32 3.35 -2.39 -1.79
CA THR A 32 3.12 -3.82 -1.53
C THR A 32 4.38 -4.66 -1.72
N ARG A 33 4.38 -5.88 -1.16
CA ARG A 33 5.50 -6.85 -1.21
C ARG A 33 6.80 -6.26 -0.68
N LEU A 34 6.69 -5.64 0.49
CA LEU A 34 7.82 -5.11 1.26
C LEU A 34 8.31 -6.15 2.27
N ASP A 35 9.62 -6.28 2.34
CA ASP A 35 10.32 -6.92 3.46
C ASP A 35 10.35 -6.00 4.69
N GLU A 36 10.55 -6.57 5.88
CA GLU A 36 10.48 -5.87 7.17
C GLU A 36 11.43 -4.66 7.24
N ALA A 37 12.64 -4.79 6.69
CA ALA A 37 13.63 -3.71 6.65
C ALA A 37 13.14 -2.50 5.83
N LYS A 38 12.48 -2.73 4.68
CA LYS A 38 11.86 -1.66 3.90
C LYS A 38 10.69 -1.01 4.64
N ILE A 39 9.89 -1.80 5.34
CA ILE A 39 8.75 -1.28 6.13
C ILE A 39 9.25 -0.38 7.25
N GLN A 40 10.26 -0.81 8.01
CA GLN A 40 10.87 0.00 9.07
C GLN A 40 11.44 1.32 8.53
N SER A 41 12.08 1.27 7.36
CA SER A 41 12.61 2.46 6.70
C SER A 41 11.50 3.45 6.31
N LEU A 42 10.37 2.93 5.78
CA LEU A 42 9.20 3.74 5.45
C LEU A 42 8.49 4.30 6.68
N GLU A 43 8.38 3.52 7.74
CA GLU A 43 7.81 3.95 9.02
C GLU A 43 8.63 5.07 9.65
N THR A 44 9.96 4.99 9.55
CA THR A 44 10.88 6.01 10.07
C THR A 44 10.76 7.32 9.28
N GLU A 45 10.72 7.25 7.95
CA GLU A 45 10.63 8.44 7.09
C GLU A 45 9.22 9.06 7.08
N TYR A 46 8.19 8.23 7.16
CA TYR A 46 6.79 8.64 7.07
C TYR A 46 5.98 8.13 8.28
N PRO A 47 6.14 8.75 9.46
CA PRO A 47 5.47 8.30 10.69
C PRO A 47 3.94 8.45 10.66
N SER A 48 3.39 9.22 9.71
CA SER A 48 1.95 9.31 9.45
C SER A 48 1.41 8.14 8.62
N GLY A 49 2.30 7.36 8.00
CA GLY A 49 1.94 6.19 7.23
C GLY A 49 1.56 5.00 8.12
N ARG A 50 0.92 4.02 7.50
CA ARG A 50 0.40 2.82 8.15
C ARG A 50 1.12 1.59 7.60
N PRO A 51 2.12 1.07 8.34
CA PRO A 51 2.77 -0.17 7.97
C PRO A 51 1.90 -1.38 8.31
N ASN A 52 2.03 -2.43 7.51
CA ASN A 52 1.49 -3.75 7.78
C ASN A 52 2.57 -4.78 7.47
N VAL A 53 3.34 -5.13 8.49
CA VAL A 53 4.46 -6.09 8.38
C VAL A 53 3.96 -7.46 7.95
N THR A 54 2.83 -7.92 8.48
CA THR A 54 2.26 -9.24 8.15
C THR A 54 1.85 -9.36 6.68
N ALA A 55 1.27 -8.30 6.10
CA ALA A 55 0.88 -8.27 4.69
C ALA A 55 2.01 -7.81 3.76
N GLY A 56 3.15 -7.36 4.30
CA GLY A 56 4.23 -6.77 3.52
C GLY A 56 3.80 -5.48 2.82
N THR A 57 3.01 -4.62 3.47
CA THR A 57 2.49 -3.38 2.85
C THR A 57 2.73 -2.13 3.69
N PHE A 58 2.66 -0.97 3.03
CA PHE A 58 2.73 0.35 3.66
C PHE A 58 1.78 1.31 2.93
N CYS A 59 0.91 2.00 3.68
CA CYS A 59 0.00 2.98 3.13
C CYS A 59 0.31 4.39 3.64
N LEU A 60 0.24 5.39 2.77
CA LEU A 60 0.35 6.79 3.16
C LEU A 60 -0.78 7.60 2.51
N ASN A 61 -1.28 8.60 3.23
CA ASN A 61 -2.40 9.45 2.82
C ASN A 61 -3.63 8.65 2.34
N PRO A 62 -4.12 7.63 3.08
CA PRO A 62 -5.22 6.80 2.61
C PRO A 62 -6.44 7.67 2.27
N GLU A 63 -7.09 7.39 1.13
CA GLU A 63 -8.32 8.09 0.76
C GLU A 63 -9.31 7.96 1.92
N THR A 64 -9.71 9.08 2.49
CA THR A 64 -10.81 9.08 3.46
C THR A 64 -12.04 8.53 2.74
N PRO A 65 -12.72 7.48 3.25
CA PRO A 65 -13.96 7.04 2.64
C PRO A 65 -14.88 8.26 2.57
N LYS A 66 -15.22 8.69 1.36
CA LYS A 66 -16.22 9.75 1.18
C LYS A 66 -17.47 9.26 1.90
N ASN A 67 -17.98 10.07 2.81
CA ASN A 67 -19.19 9.78 3.57
C ASN A 67 -20.24 9.13 2.66
N GLN A 68 -20.85 8.07 3.20
CA GLN A 68 -21.89 7.27 2.61
C GLN A 68 -23.15 8.12 2.36
N ASP A 69 -23.16 8.93 1.30
CA ASP A 69 -24.31 9.76 0.93
C ASP A 69 -24.38 9.92 -0.59
N SER A 70 -24.31 8.80 -1.29
CA SER A 70 -24.75 8.64 -2.68
C SER A 70 -24.88 7.15 -2.91
N GLY A 71 -26.06 6.68 -3.34
CA GLY A 71 -26.39 5.26 -3.56
C GLY A 71 -25.62 4.62 -4.72
N GLU A 72 -24.32 4.84 -4.78
CA GLU A 72 -23.42 4.15 -5.70
C GLU A 72 -23.01 2.81 -5.06
N PRO A 73 -22.93 1.72 -5.85
CA PRO A 73 -22.52 0.42 -5.32
C PRO A 73 -21.08 0.52 -4.79
N PHE A 74 -20.97 0.57 -3.46
CA PHE A 74 -19.70 0.49 -2.75
C PHE A 74 -19.16 -0.95 -2.91
N VAL A 75 -18.24 -1.15 -3.85
CA VAL A 75 -17.48 -2.41 -3.93
C VAL A 75 -16.39 -2.35 -2.88
N ALA A 76 -16.70 -2.84 -1.68
CA ALA A 76 -15.70 -3.18 -0.69
C ALA A 76 -14.98 -4.45 -1.15
N ILE A 77 -13.73 -4.34 -1.62
CA ILE A 77 -12.85 -5.51 -1.72
C ILE A 77 -12.45 -5.89 -0.30
N VAL A 78 -13.23 -6.79 0.30
CA VAL A 78 -12.84 -7.48 1.53
C VAL A 78 -11.93 -8.64 1.11
N SER A 79 -10.63 -8.50 1.38
CA SER A 79 -9.72 -9.65 1.26
C SER A 79 -10.02 -10.62 2.40
N ALA A 80 -10.94 -11.56 2.15
CA ALA A 80 -11.02 -12.78 2.94
C ALA A 80 -9.70 -13.53 2.70
N GLY A 81 -8.97 -13.86 3.76
CA GLY A 81 -7.74 -14.64 3.65
C GLY A 81 -8.01 -15.92 2.85
N THR A 82 -7.39 -16.02 1.68
CA THR A 82 -7.35 -17.26 0.91
C THR A 82 -5.90 -17.68 0.83
N SER A 83 -5.59 -18.80 1.47
CA SER A 83 -4.49 -19.67 1.07
C SER A 83 -4.54 -19.85 -0.44
N ASP A 84 -3.63 -19.21 -1.18
CA ASP A 84 -3.38 -19.61 -2.56
C ASP A 84 -2.28 -20.68 -2.49
N LEU A 85 -2.75 -21.93 -2.53
CA LEU A 85 -1.94 -23.08 -2.90
C LEU A 85 -1.23 -22.77 -4.23
N PRO A 86 0.00 -23.28 -4.45
CA PRO A 86 0.72 -23.02 -5.69
C PRO A 86 -0.09 -23.56 -6.88
N VAL A 87 -0.48 -22.67 -7.81
CA VAL A 87 -0.89 -23.08 -9.15
C VAL A 87 0.31 -23.76 -9.81
N VAL A 88 0.16 -25.07 -9.98
CA VAL A 88 1.02 -25.99 -10.70
C VAL A 88 0.32 -26.27 -12.03
N GLU A 89 1.06 -26.11 -13.14
CA GLU A 89 0.71 -26.54 -14.52
C GLU A 89 -0.57 -25.87 -15.09
N GLU A 90 -0.62 -25.42 -16.34
CA GLU A 90 -0.27 -26.08 -17.61
C GLU A 90 0.32 -25.09 -18.65
#